data_AF-A0A7S0L745-F1
#
_entry.id   AF-A0A7S0L745-F1
#
_cell.length_a   1.000
_cell.length_b   1.000
_cell.length_c   1.000
_cell.angle_alpha   90.00
_cell.angle_beta   90.00
_cell.angle_gamma   90.00
#
_symmetry.space_group_name_H-M   'P 1'
#
loop_
_entity.id
_entity.type
_entity.pdbx_description
1 polymer ?
#
loop_
_entity_poly.entity_id
_entity_poly.type
_entity_poly.pdbx_seq_one_letter_code
_entity_poly.pdbx_strand_id
1 'polypeptide(L)'
;KAAAGTFDFLLCTVSAEYDINAYLSLLGVDGQYVIVGAPPTPLALGAFALIHKRISVAGSLIGGIKETQEMLDFCGKKNIVCDIETITADQIDVAYERTV
;
A
#
# COMPACT_ATOMS: atom_id res chain seq x y z
N LYS A 1 18.78 -9.75 0.26
CA LYS A 1 20.04 -8.96 0.32
C LYS A 1 20.27 -8.06 -0.91
N ALA A 2 19.98 -8.50 -2.14
CA ALA A 2 20.25 -7.70 -3.35
C ALA A 2 19.52 -6.33 -3.42
N ALA A 3 18.33 -6.22 -2.84
CA ALA A 3 17.51 -5.00 -2.86
C ALA A 3 17.49 -4.21 -1.53
N ALA A 4 18.44 -4.49 -0.62
CA ALA A 4 18.48 -3.78 0.65
C ALA A 4 18.95 -2.33 0.43
N GLY A 5 18.16 -1.36 0.90
CA GLY A 5 18.52 0.05 0.77
C GLY A 5 18.39 0.65 -0.64
N THR A 6 17.64 0.01 -1.53
CA THR A 6 17.54 0.42 -2.95
C THR A 6 16.28 1.22 -3.28
N PHE A 7 15.31 1.31 -2.35
CA PHE A 7 14.05 2.02 -2.58
C PHE A 7 13.97 3.30 -1.75
N ASP A 8 13.45 4.36 -2.35
CA ASP A 8 13.13 5.60 -1.63
C ASP A 8 11.71 5.57 -1.05
N PHE A 9 10.83 4.75 -1.63
CA PHE A 9 9.41 4.72 -1.29
C PHE A 9 8.83 3.31 -1.41
N LEU A 10 7.98 2.94 -0.45
CA LEU A 10 7.19 1.71 -0.47
C LEU A 10 5.73 2.02 -0.14
N LEU A 11 4.82 1.56 -1.00
CA LEU A 11 3.37 1.58 -0.77
C LEU A 11 2.90 0.18 -0.38
N CYS A 12 2.43 0.02 0.85
CA CYS A 12 1.99 -1.26 1.39
C CYS A 12 0.47 -1.40 1.33
N THR A 13 0.01 -2.35 0.50
CA THR A 13 -1.41 -2.69 0.31
C THR A 13 -1.81 -4.02 0.98
N VAL A 14 -0.93 -4.60 1.81
CA VAL A 14 -1.16 -5.91 2.45
C VAL A 14 -2.19 -5.80 3.58
N SER A 15 -3.24 -6.61 3.52
CA SER A 15 -4.31 -6.72 4.56
C SER A 15 -4.26 -8.03 5.35
N ALA A 16 -3.14 -8.76 5.28
CA ALA A 16 -2.85 -9.95 6.08
C ALA A 16 -1.69 -9.69 7.05
N GLU A 17 -1.38 -10.63 7.93
CA GLU A 17 -0.20 -10.53 8.81
C GLU A 17 1.11 -10.58 8.01
N TYR A 18 2.07 -9.71 8.35
CA TYR A 18 3.40 -9.69 7.76
C TYR A 18 4.44 -9.04 8.68
N ASP A 19 5.72 -9.33 8.46
CA ASP A 19 6.83 -8.64 9.15
C ASP A 19 7.20 -7.35 8.43
N ILE A 20 6.79 -6.21 8.99
CA ILE A 20 7.14 -4.88 8.47
C ILE A 20 8.65 -4.64 8.40
N ASN A 21 9.45 -5.19 9.34
CA ASN A 21 10.88 -4.92 9.43
C ASN A 21 11.66 -5.47 8.23
N ALA A 22 11.19 -6.59 7.67
CA ALA A 22 11.73 -7.15 6.43
C ALA A 22 11.62 -6.14 5.28
N TYR A 23 10.49 -5.41 5.16
CA TYR A 23 10.26 -4.42 4.12
C TYR A 23 11.01 -3.10 4.39
N LEU A 24 11.09 -2.66 5.65
CA LEU A 24 11.89 -1.47 6.00
C LEU A 24 13.37 -1.64 5.64
N SER A 25 13.88 -2.88 5.63
CA SER A 25 15.26 -3.15 5.20
C SER A 25 15.54 -2.78 3.74
N LEU A 26 14.49 -2.77 2.90
CA LEU A 26 14.55 -2.44 1.48
C LEU A 26 14.69 -0.93 1.25
N LEU A 27 14.23 -0.11 2.20
CA LEU A 27 14.31 1.35 2.10
C LEU A 27 15.75 1.84 2.30
N GLY A 28 16.14 2.82 1.51
CA GLY A 28 17.36 3.59 1.64
C GLY A 28 17.31 4.58 2.81
N VAL A 29 18.30 5.46 2.85
CA VAL A 29 18.31 6.58 3.81
C VAL A 29 17.20 7.57 3.43
N ASP A 30 16.48 8.09 4.43
CA ASP A 30 15.31 8.97 4.30
C ASP A 30 14.11 8.33 3.56
N GLY A 31 14.09 7.00 3.46
CA GLY A 31 13.01 6.28 2.79
C GLY A 31 11.66 6.40 3.48
N GLN A 32 10.58 6.25 2.70
CA GLN A 32 9.20 6.37 3.16
C GLN A 32 8.44 5.05 2.99
N TYR A 33 7.78 4.62 4.07
CA TYR A 33 6.87 3.49 4.06
C TYR A 33 5.44 3.99 4.31
N VAL A 34 4.56 3.84 3.32
CA VAL A 34 3.16 4.28 3.39
C VAL A 34 2.23 3.09 3.46
N ILE A 35 1.43 3.02 4.51
CA ILE A 35 0.46 1.95 4.78
C ILE A 35 -0.91 2.39 4.27
N VAL A 36 -1.47 1.60 3.35
CA VAL A 36 -2.85 1.70 2.89
C VAL A 36 -3.62 0.37 3.08
N GLY A 37 -2.92 -0.73 3.37
CA GLY A 37 -3.52 -2.00 3.78
C GLY A 37 -3.89 -2.03 5.27
N ALA A 38 -4.76 -2.95 5.65
CA ALA A 38 -5.29 -3.05 7.02
C ALA A 38 -5.20 -4.49 7.56
N PRO A 39 -4.03 -4.90 8.11
CA PRO A 39 -3.88 -6.20 8.77
C PRO A 39 -4.75 -6.34 10.02
N PRO A 40 -5.18 -7.57 10.37
CA PRO A 40 -5.99 -7.83 11.56
C PRO A 40 -5.19 -7.72 12.87
N THR A 41 -3.85 -7.73 12.81
CA THR A 41 -2.94 -7.67 13.96
C THR A 41 -2.07 -6.42 13.92
N PRO A 42 -1.67 -5.86 15.08
CA PRO A 42 -0.77 -4.72 15.13
C PRO A 42 0.60 -5.02 14.49
N LEU A 43 1.14 -4.03 13.76
CA LEU A 43 2.47 -4.15 13.16
C LEU A 43 3.56 -3.97 14.22
N ALA A 44 4.41 -4.99 14.37
CA ALA A 44 5.54 -4.97 15.29
C ALA A 44 6.73 -4.18 14.71
N LEU A 45 6.69 -2.86 14.86
CA LEU A 45 7.70 -1.94 14.33
C LEU A 45 8.95 -1.87 15.23
N GLY A 46 10.11 -2.27 14.70
CA GLY A 46 11.39 -2.15 15.41
C GLY A 46 11.99 -0.74 15.31
N ALA A 47 12.26 -0.10 16.44
CA ALA A 47 12.84 1.26 16.47
C ALA A 47 14.17 1.37 15.70
N PHE A 48 15.06 0.38 15.82
CA PHE A 48 16.34 0.38 15.11
C PHE A 48 16.22 0.22 13.59
N ALA A 49 15.11 -0.34 13.10
CA ALA A 49 14.81 -0.38 11.68
C ALA A 49 14.58 1.03 11.11
N LEU A 50 14.10 1.97 11.94
CA LEU A 50 13.90 3.36 11.56
C LEU A 50 15.15 4.22 11.75
N ILE A 51 15.78 4.14 12.93
CA ILE A 51 16.83 5.07 13.38
C ILE A 51 18.03 5.11 12.41
N HIS A 52 18.55 3.96 11.98
CA HIS A 52 19.77 3.88 11.18
C HIS A 52 19.67 4.58 9.82
N LYS A 53 18.46 4.63 9.26
CA LYS A 53 18.20 5.14 7.92
C LYS A 53 17.24 6.33 7.90
N ARG A 54 16.80 6.83 9.06
CA ARG A 54 15.80 7.90 9.19
C ARG A 54 14.52 7.63 8.39
N ILE A 55 14.06 6.38 8.43
CA ILE A 55 12.85 5.97 7.70
C ILE A 55 11.62 6.59 8.34
N SER A 56 10.70 7.09 7.49
CA SER A 56 9.38 7.57 7.90
C SER A 56 8.31 6.52 7.62
N VAL A 57 7.40 6.33 8.57
CA VAL A 57 6.22 5.45 8.41
C VAL A 57 4.97 6.32 8.52
N ALA A 58 4.10 6.23 7.51
CA ALA A 58 2.86 6.99 7.46
C ALA A 58 1.68 6.09 7.07
N GLY A 59 0.48 6.49 7.48
CA GLY A 59 -0.77 5.87 7.03
C GLY A 59 -1.54 6.81 6.09
N SER A 60 -2.29 6.24 5.16
CA SER A 60 -3.27 6.96 4.34
C SER A 60 -4.49 6.08 4.12
N LEU A 61 -5.68 6.64 4.27
CA LEU A 61 -6.94 5.89 4.17
C LEU A 61 -7.64 6.13 2.83
N ILE A 62 -7.91 7.40 2.52
CA ILE A 62 -8.56 7.83 1.28
C ILE A 62 -8.21 9.28 0.97
N GLY A 63 -8.40 9.70 -0.28
CA GLY A 63 -8.26 11.09 -0.70
C GLY A 63 -9.54 11.92 -0.50
N GLY A 64 -9.39 13.24 -0.45
CA GLY A 64 -10.53 14.15 -0.44
C GLY A 64 -11.24 14.22 -1.80
N ILE A 65 -12.42 14.88 -1.85
CA ILE A 65 -13.21 15.03 -3.08
C ILE A 65 -12.37 15.70 -4.19
N LYS A 66 -11.66 16.78 -3.86
CA LYS A 66 -10.81 17.51 -4.81
C LYS A 66 -9.69 16.63 -5.36
N GLU A 67 -8.96 15.95 -4.49
CA GLU A 67 -7.86 15.04 -4.87
C GLU A 67 -8.36 13.86 -5.71
N THR A 68 -9.56 13.36 -5.41
CA THR A 68 -10.21 12.29 -6.18
C THR A 68 -10.51 12.77 -7.60
N GLN A 69 -11.01 13.99 -7.77
CA GLN A 69 -11.23 14.57 -9.10
C GLN A 69 -9.91 14.73 -9.87
N GLU A 70 -8.86 15.22 -9.21
CA GLU A 70 -7.54 15.36 -9.82
C GLU A 70 -6.97 14.00 -10.25
N MET A 71 -7.17 12.96 -9.44
CA MET A 71 -6.79 11.59 -9.76
C MET A 71 -7.56 11.05 -10.97
N LEU A 72 -8.89 11.22 -11.01
CA LEU A 72 -9.72 10.78 -12.14
C LEU A 72 -9.31 11.49 -13.44
N ASP A 73 -9.09 12.80 -13.39
CA ASP A 73 -8.63 13.60 -14.53
C ASP A 73 -7.26 13.12 -15.04
N PHE A 74 -6.33 12.83 -14.11
CA PHE A 74 -5.01 12.30 -14.46
C PHE A 74 -5.11 10.93 -15.11
N CYS A 75 -5.87 10.01 -14.51
CA CYS A 75 -6.07 8.66 -15.02
C CYS A 75 -6.72 8.68 -16.41
N GLY A 76 -7.75 9.51 -16.62
CA GLY A 76 -8.39 9.67 -17.92
C GLY A 76 -7.45 10.20 -19.00
N LYS A 77 -6.59 11.18 -18.67
CA LYS A 77 -5.58 11.72 -19.62
C LYS A 77 -4.48 10.73 -19.95
N LYS A 78 -4.16 9.80 -19.05
CA LYS A 78 -3.05 8.85 -19.18
C LYS A 78 -3.49 7.44 -19.54
N ASN A 79 -4.78 7.21 -19.72
CA ASN A 79 -5.37 5.89 -19.94
C ASN A 79 -4.96 4.88 -18.86
N ILE A 80 -4.99 5.31 -17.60
CA ILE A 80 -4.78 4.44 -16.44
C ILE A 80 -6.15 3.89 -16.06
N VAL A 81 -6.31 2.58 -16.19
CA VAL A 81 -7.56 1.86 -15.91
C VAL A 81 -7.28 0.63 -15.05
N CYS A 82 -8.32 0.12 -14.40
CA CYS A 82 -8.24 -1.13 -13.65
C CYS A 82 -8.44 -2.32 -14.59
N ASP A 83 -7.76 -3.42 -14.28
CA ASP A 83 -8.20 -4.74 -14.75
C ASP A 83 -9.47 -5.12 -13.97
N ILE A 84 -10.53 -5.46 -14.69
CA ILE A 84 -11.84 -5.74 -14.09
C ILE A 84 -12.39 -7.09 -14.51
N GLU A 85 -13.18 -7.66 -13.61
CA GLU A 85 -14.13 -8.73 -13.91
C GLU A 85 -15.53 -8.15 -13.70
N THR A 86 -16.34 -8.13 -14.77
CA THR A 86 -17.73 -7.67 -14.67
C THR A 86 -18.63 -8.80 -14.18
N ILE A 87 -19.37 -8.55 -13.11
CA ILE A 87 -20.37 -9.46 -12.54
C ILE A 87 -21.76 -8.85 -12.61
N THR A 88 -22.79 -9.70 -12.57
CA THR A 88 -24.17 -9.28 -12.37
C THR A 88 -24.51 -9.20 -10.87
N ALA A 89 -25.60 -8.51 -10.52
CA ALA A 89 -25.98 -8.29 -9.12
C ALA A 89 -26.29 -9.59 -8.36
N ASP A 90 -26.77 -10.63 -9.04
CA ASP A 90 -27.03 -11.96 -8.48
C ASP A 90 -25.75 -12.77 -8.19
N GLN A 91 -24.59 -12.31 -8.65
CA GLN A 91 -23.29 -12.98 -8.46
C GLN A 91 -22.48 -12.42 -7.27
N ILE A 92 -23.00 -11.41 -6.55
CA ILE A 92 -22.26 -10.66 -5.52
C ILE A 92 -21.68 -11.59 -4.44
N ASP A 93 -22.47 -12.52 -3.91
CA ASP A 93 -22.02 -13.39 -2.83
C ASP A 93 -20.86 -14.31 -3.27
N VAL A 94 -20.99 -14.90 -4.46
CA VAL A 94 -19.94 -15.76 -5.05
C VAL A 94 -18.66 -14.96 -5.32
N ALA A 95 -18.79 -13.71 -5.78
CA ALA A 95 -17.65 -12.83 -6.00
C ALA A 95 -16.97 -12.46 -4.68
N TYR A 96 -17.73 -12.16 -3.62
CA TYR A 96 -17.19 -11.83 -2.31
C TYR A 96 -16.38 -12.98 -1.70
N GLU A 97 -16.87 -14.22 -1.77
CA GLU A 97 -16.16 -15.42 -1.29
C GLU A 97 -14.80 -15.64 -1.97
N ARG A 98 -14.59 -15.10 -3.17
CA ARG A 98 -13.28 -15.17 -3.88
C ARG A 98 -12.28 -14.12 -3.40
N THR A 99 -12.72 -13.11 -2.64
CA THR A 99 -11.89 -11.99 -2.17
C THR A 99 -11.39 -12.14 -0.74
N VAL A 100 -12.00 -13.03 0.04
CA VAL A 100 -11.67 -13.32 1.44
C VAL A 100 -10.49 -14.27 1.60
#